data_AF-A0A7W9N123-F1
#
_entry.id   AF-A0A7W9N123-F1
#
_cell.length_a   1.000
_cell.length_b   1.000
_cell.length_c   1.000
_cell.angle_alpha   90.00
_cell.angle_beta   90.00
_cell.angle_gamma   90.00
#
_symmetry.space_group_name_H-M   'P 1'
#
loop_
_entity.id
_entity.type
_entity.pdbx_description
1 polymer ?
#
loop_
_entity_poly.entity_id
_entity_poly.type
_entity_poly.pdbx_seq_one_letter_code
_entity_poly.pdbx_strand_id
1 'polypeptide(L)'
;MHTPDDAAADADDAAARAALHDRVVRRPLRRLLTLTAVTGALSALGTAGVLALQGAPGYARAVLEARSWGQAAVTDADVASFLTPPWGVPAAVLGVLAVAALLMLGVARRVRAVRPVGTVAVGLGLLSAAFWMVDGGRMVAAGGAGPVVLAAVVAMFVACAVWLLTAHLRATRDAFDG
;
A
#
# COMPACT_ATOMS: atom_id res chain seq x y z
N MET A 1 -21.61 -35.11 39.63
CA MET A 1 -22.88 -35.08 38.89
C MET A 1 -22.95 -33.68 38.30
N HIS A 2 -22.62 -33.51 37.01
CA HIS A 2 -22.62 -32.19 36.36
C HIS A 2 -24.09 -31.81 36.14
N THR A 3 -24.55 -30.73 36.76
CA THR A 3 -25.97 -30.35 36.64
C THR A 3 -26.19 -29.58 35.33
N PRO A 4 -27.39 -29.61 34.75
CA PRO A 4 -27.68 -28.88 33.52
C PRO A 4 -27.41 -27.36 33.61
N ASP A 5 -27.45 -26.78 34.82
CA ASP A 5 -27.10 -25.38 35.07
C ASP A 5 -25.58 -25.12 34.95
N ASP A 6 -24.74 -26.08 35.35
CA ASP A 6 -23.28 -25.99 35.18
C ASP A 6 -22.89 -25.99 33.69
N ALA A 7 -23.57 -26.79 32.88
CA ALA A 7 -23.33 -26.86 31.43
C ALA A 7 -23.74 -25.58 30.68
N ALA A 8 -24.78 -24.89 31.15
CA ALA A 8 -25.19 -23.60 30.59
C ALA A 8 -24.19 -22.49 30.95
N ALA A 9 -23.73 -22.45 32.20
CA ALA A 9 -22.68 -21.52 32.64
C ALA A 9 -21.35 -21.73 31.90
N ASP A 10 -20.93 -22.99 31.71
CA ASP A 10 -19.73 -23.35 30.94
C ASP A 10 -19.84 -22.88 29.47
N ALA A 11 -21.03 -22.97 28.87
CA ALA A 11 -21.30 -22.55 27.50
C ALA A 11 -21.26 -21.02 27.36
N ASP A 12 -21.83 -20.29 28.32
CA ASP A 12 -21.79 -18.82 28.35
C ASP A 12 -20.36 -18.29 28.55
N ASP A 13 -19.57 -18.92 29.42
CA ASP A 13 -18.15 -18.58 29.62
C ASP A 13 -17.30 -18.91 28.38
N ALA A 14 -17.59 -20.00 27.68
CA ALA A 14 -16.95 -20.31 26.41
C ALA A 14 -17.31 -19.27 25.32
N ALA A 15 -18.58 -18.86 25.25
CA ALA A 15 -19.05 -17.83 24.32
C ALA A 15 -18.42 -16.45 24.63
N ALA A 16 -18.31 -16.07 25.90
CA ALA A 16 -17.66 -14.84 26.33
C ALA A 16 -16.17 -14.82 25.96
N ARG A 17 -15.44 -15.93 26.21
CA ARG A 17 -14.03 -16.08 25.81
C ARG A 17 -13.85 -16.03 24.29
N ALA A 18 -14.74 -16.68 23.54
CA ALA A 18 -14.71 -16.64 22.07
C ALA A 18 -14.97 -15.21 21.54
N ALA A 19 -15.94 -14.50 22.11
CA ALA A 19 -16.26 -13.12 21.75
C ALA A 19 -15.15 -12.14 22.12
N LEU A 20 -14.41 -12.39 23.21
CA LEU A 20 -13.23 -11.61 23.58
C LEU A 20 -12.07 -11.87 22.62
N HIS A 21 -11.77 -13.14 22.32
CA HIS A 21 -10.71 -13.51 21.38
C HIS A 21 -10.97 -12.96 19.96
N ASP A 22 -12.22 -12.96 19.51
CA ASP A 22 -12.58 -12.39 18.21
C ASP A 22 -12.33 -10.86 18.17
N ARG A 23 -12.72 -10.16 19.24
CA ARG A 23 -12.54 -8.70 19.36
C ARG A 23 -11.08 -8.28 19.49
N VAL A 24 -10.29 -9.00 20.29
CA VAL A 24 -8.90 -8.61 20.63
C VAL A 24 -7.91 -9.11 19.58
N VAL A 25 -8.14 -10.28 18.97
CA VAL A 25 -7.16 -10.91 18.07
C VAL A 25 -7.63 -10.94 16.62
N ARG A 26 -8.81 -11.48 16.33
CA ARG A 26 -9.24 -11.73 14.94
C ARG A 26 -9.62 -10.44 14.20
N ARG A 27 -10.36 -9.54 14.84
CA ARG A 27 -10.85 -8.31 14.20
C ARG A 27 -9.72 -7.34 13.81
N PRO A 28 -8.70 -7.07 14.65
CA PRO A 28 -7.56 -6.25 14.27
C PRO A 28 -6.75 -6.86 13.12
N LEU A 29 -6.48 -8.18 13.19
CA LEU A 29 -5.72 -8.88 12.13
C LEU A 29 -6.48 -8.91 10.80
N ARG A 30 -7.80 -9.14 10.81
CA ARG A 30 -8.64 -9.08 9.59
C ARG A 30 -8.61 -7.69 8.96
N ARG A 31 -8.71 -6.63 9.78
CA ARG A 31 -8.59 -5.24 9.29
C ARG A 31 -7.24 -5.00 8.65
N LEU A 32 -6.15 -5.41 9.30
CA LEU A 32 -4.81 -5.25 8.75
C LEU A 32 -4.62 -6.06 7.45
N LEU A 33 -5.17 -7.27 7.35
CA LEU A 33 -5.16 -8.07 6.12
C LEU A 33 -5.88 -7.35 4.97
N THR A 34 -7.11 -6.87 5.22
CA THR A 34 -7.88 -6.13 4.22
C THR A 34 -7.15 -4.87 3.78
N LEU A 35 -6.61 -4.10 4.72
CA LEU A 35 -5.84 -2.90 4.40
C LEU A 35 -4.58 -3.25 3.61
N THR A 36 -3.88 -4.34 3.93
CA THR A 36 -2.69 -4.76 3.18
C THR A 36 -3.04 -5.09 1.73
N ALA A 37 -4.15 -5.79 1.50
CA ALA A 37 -4.65 -6.08 0.15
C ALA A 37 -5.01 -4.80 -0.62
N VAL A 38 -5.77 -3.90 0.02
CA VAL A 38 -6.20 -2.62 -0.58
C VAL A 38 -5.00 -1.73 -0.89
N THR A 39 -4.07 -1.57 0.05
CA THR A 39 -2.84 -0.78 -0.14
C THR A 39 -1.98 -1.39 -1.24
N GLY A 40 -1.85 -2.71 -1.31
CA GLY A 40 -1.12 -3.40 -2.38
C GLY A 40 -1.75 -3.16 -3.76
N ALA A 41 -3.07 -3.30 -3.88
CA ALA A 41 -3.79 -3.07 -5.13
C ALA A 41 -3.69 -1.61 -5.60
N LEU A 42 -3.92 -0.65 -4.69
CA LEU A 42 -3.83 0.78 -5.00
C LEU A 42 -2.38 1.20 -5.33
N SER A 43 -1.40 0.64 -4.64
CA SER A 43 0.02 0.88 -4.94
C SER A 43 0.40 0.33 -6.32
N ALA A 44 -0.10 -0.85 -6.68
CA ALA A 44 0.13 -1.44 -7.99
C ALA A 44 -0.51 -0.60 -9.10
N LEU A 45 -1.75 -0.13 -8.90
CA LEU A 45 -2.45 0.77 -9.83
C LEU A 45 -1.74 2.12 -9.98
N GLY A 46 -1.38 2.78 -8.88
CA GLY A 46 -0.65 4.05 -8.91
C GLY A 46 0.69 3.91 -9.60
N THR A 47 1.46 2.86 -9.27
CA THR A 47 2.75 2.56 -9.91
C THR A 47 2.58 2.29 -11.40
N ALA A 48 1.63 1.45 -11.79
CA ALA A 48 1.36 1.15 -13.19
C ALA A 48 0.99 2.41 -13.98
N GLY A 49 0.11 3.25 -13.43
CA GLY A 49 -0.33 4.48 -14.05
C GLY A 49 0.81 5.47 -14.26
N VAL A 50 1.65 5.69 -13.25
CA VAL A 50 2.79 6.60 -13.36
C VAL A 50 3.82 6.09 -14.36
N LEU A 51 4.18 4.80 -14.29
CA LEU A 51 5.14 4.21 -15.22
C LEU A 51 4.61 4.19 -16.66
N ALA A 52 3.30 3.98 -16.86
CA ALA A 52 2.67 4.10 -18.18
C ALA A 52 2.78 5.52 -18.75
N LEU A 53 2.52 6.55 -17.92
CA LEU A 53 2.73 7.95 -18.34
C LEU A 53 4.20 8.24 -18.65
N GLN A 54 5.13 7.70 -17.87
CA GLN A 54 6.58 7.81 -18.11
C GLN A 54 7.05 7.09 -19.38
N GLY A 55 6.23 6.21 -19.95
CA GLY A 55 6.46 5.64 -21.28
C GLY A 55 6.23 6.65 -22.42
N ALA A 56 5.58 7.79 -22.16
CA ALA A 56 5.34 8.83 -23.16
C ALA A 56 6.46 9.90 -23.13
N PRO A 57 7.18 10.14 -24.25
CA PRO A 57 8.28 11.11 -24.31
C PRO A 57 7.90 12.54 -23.92
N GLY A 58 6.67 12.97 -24.25
CA GLY A 58 6.18 14.30 -23.90
C GLY A 58 6.01 14.50 -22.39
N TYR A 59 5.46 13.50 -21.70
CA TYR A 59 5.33 13.55 -20.24
C TYR A 59 6.70 13.44 -19.55
N ALA A 60 7.56 12.52 -20.02
CA ALA A 60 8.92 12.36 -19.52
C ALA A 60 9.73 13.66 -19.59
N ARG A 61 9.71 14.33 -20.76
CA ARG A 61 10.35 15.63 -20.94
C ARG A 61 9.79 16.67 -20.00
N ALA A 62 8.47 16.79 -19.90
CA ALA A 62 7.85 17.76 -19.00
C ALA A 62 8.32 17.57 -17.56
N VAL A 63 8.34 16.33 -17.06
CA VAL A 63 8.82 16.00 -15.69
C VAL A 63 10.30 16.36 -15.51
N LEU A 64 11.16 16.06 -16.49
CA LEU A 64 12.58 16.42 -16.41
C LEU A 64 12.78 17.94 -16.39
N GLU A 65 12.04 18.69 -17.21
CA GLU A 65 12.08 20.15 -17.23
C GLU A 65 11.58 20.76 -15.91
N ALA A 66 10.61 20.10 -15.25
CA ALA A 66 10.16 20.47 -13.91
C ALA A 66 11.30 20.46 -12.90
N ARG A 67 12.07 19.38 -12.96
CA ARG A 67 13.04 18.98 -11.94
C ARG A 67 14.43 19.51 -12.25
N SER A 68 14.65 20.12 -13.40
CA SER A 68 15.90 20.80 -13.73
C SER A 68 16.02 22.17 -13.05
N TRP A 69 14.94 22.69 -12.44
CA TRP A 69 14.90 24.01 -11.76
C TRP A 69 15.45 25.16 -12.62
N GLY A 70 15.35 25.04 -13.95
CA GLY A 70 15.86 26.02 -14.91
C GLY A 70 17.40 26.03 -15.08
N GLN A 71 18.13 25.07 -14.50
CA GLN A 71 19.60 25.05 -14.51
C GLN A 71 20.20 24.40 -15.76
N ALA A 72 19.46 23.51 -16.43
CA ALA A 72 19.93 22.81 -17.62
C ALA A 72 18.80 22.52 -18.61
N ALA A 73 19.11 22.62 -19.91
CA ALA A 73 18.22 22.20 -20.98
C ALA A 73 18.13 20.66 -21.01
N VAL A 74 16.92 20.13 -21.05
CA VAL A 74 16.68 18.69 -21.11
C VAL A 74 16.94 18.18 -22.52
N THR A 75 17.87 17.23 -22.66
CA THR A 75 18.23 16.65 -23.95
C THR A 75 17.33 15.48 -24.33
N ASP A 76 17.31 15.10 -25.62
CA ASP A 76 16.63 13.87 -26.07
C ASP A 76 17.21 12.61 -25.43
N ALA A 77 18.51 12.59 -25.13
CA ALA A 77 19.17 11.49 -24.46
C ALA A 77 18.67 11.33 -23.01
N ASP A 78 18.48 12.44 -22.29
CA ASP A 78 17.91 12.44 -20.94
C ASP A 78 16.50 11.86 -20.95
N VAL A 79 15.66 12.29 -21.89
CA VAL A 79 14.30 11.76 -22.07
C VAL A 79 14.34 10.26 -22.36
N ALA A 80 15.15 9.81 -23.30
CA ALA A 80 15.26 8.40 -23.66
C ALA A 80 15.71 7.53 -22.46
N SER A 81 16.61 8.04 -21.63
CA SER A 81 17.07 7.35 -20.42
C SER A 81 16.01 7.28 -19.31
N PHE A 82 15.08 8.24 -19.29
CA PHE A 82 14.01 8.32 -18.31
C PHE A 82 12.79 7.47 -18.67
N LEU A 83 12.62 7.12 -19.96
CA LEU A 83 11.49 6.33 -20.41
C LEU A 83 11.42 4.99 -19.68
N THR A 84 10.22 4.64 -19.24
CA THR A 84 9.99 3.33 -18.66
C THR A 84 10.24 2.25 -19.72
N PRO A 85 11.11 1.25 -19.46
CA PRO A 85 11.33 0.17 -20.41
C PRO A 85 10.06 -0.68 -20.58
N PRO A 86 9.90 -1.43 -21.70
CA PRO A 86 8.66 -2.18 -21.99
C PRO A 86 8.27 -3.17 -20.89
N TRP A 87 9.25 -3.75 -20.19
CA TRP A 87 9.05 -4.67 -19.08
C TRP A 87 8.95 -3.97 -17.71
N GLY A 88 9.20 -2.66 -17.65
CA GLY A 88 9.24 -1.90 -16.40
C GLY A 88 7.89 -1.87 -15.67
N VAL A 89 6.80 -1.65 -16.41
CA VAL A 89 5.44 -1.68 -15.85
C VAL A 89 5.09 -3.06 -15.26
N PRO A 90 5.16 -4.18 -16.02
CA PRO A 90 4.79 -5.49 -15.46
C PRO A 90 5.73 -5.90 -14.33
N ALA A 91 7.03 -5.62 -14.40
CA ALA A 91 7.97 -5.96 -13.34
C ALA A 91 7.67 -5.21 -12.03
N ALA A 92 7.41 -3.90 -12.11
CA ALA A 92 7.08 -3.10 -10.92
C ALA A 92 5.76 -3.53 -10.28
N VAL A 93 4.72 -3.77 -11.10
CA VAL A 93 3.42 -4.26 -10.63
C VAL A 93 3.56 -5.61 -9.93
N LEU A 94 4.28 -6.57 -10.54
CA LEU A 94 4.53 -7.87 -9.92
C LEU A 94 5.32 -7.74 -8.63
N GLY A 95 6.32 -6.86 -8.57
CA GLY A 95 7.08 -6.58 -7.35
C GLY A 95 6.18 -6.06 -6.23
N VAL A 96 5.31 -5.08 -6.51
CA VAL A 96 4.37 -4.53 -5.52
C VAL A 96 3.39 -5.59 -5.02
N LEU A 97 2.82 -6.38 -5.94
CA LEU A 97 1.88 -7.45 -5.58
C LEU A 97 2.56 -8.57 -4.78
N ALA A 98 3.79 -8.93 -5.12
CA ALA A 98 4.57 -9.93 -4.38
C ALA A 98 4.85 -9.45 -2.95
N VAL A 99 5.25 -8.19 -2.77
CA VAL A 99 5.45 -7.60 -1.43
C VAL A 99 4.14 -7.60 -0.65
N ALA A 100 3.02 -7.17 -1.26
CA ALA A 100 1.72 -7.19 -0.61
C ALA A 100 1.31 -8.61 -0.18
N ALA A 101 1.49 -9.61 -1.05
CA ALA A 101 1.19 -11.01 -0.75
C ALA A 101 2.04 -11.57 0.39
N LEU A 102 3.34 -11.25 0.42
CA LEU A 102 4.24 -11.65 1.52
C LEU A 102 3.85 -11.00 2.85
N LEU A 103 3.47 -9.71 2.83
CA LEU A 103 2.96 -9.04 4.02
C LEU A 103 1.65 -9.67 4.49
N MET A 104 0.69 -9.95 3.59
CA MET A 104 -0.56 -10.64 3.95
C MET A 104 -0.29 -12.02 4.54
N LEU A 105 0.60 -12.81 3.93
CA LEU A 105 0.99 -14.12 4.45
C LEU A 105 1.57 -14.01 5.86
N GLY A 106 2.43 -13.01 6.06
CA GLY A 106 3.00 -12.73 7.36
C GLY A 106 1.97 -12.32 8.42
N VAL A 107 0.99 -11.47 8.07
CA VAL A 107 -0.12 -11.11 8.97
C VAL A 107 -0.96 -12.35 9.30
N ALA A 108 -1.30 -13.16 8.30
CA ALA A 108 -2.08 -14.40 8.49
C ALA A 108 -1.37 -15.40 9.41
N ARG A 109 -0.03 -15.49 9.30
CA ARG A 109 0.84 -16.32 10.15
C ARG A 109 1.26 -15.64 11.46
N ARG A 110 0.80 -14.41 11.74
CA ARG A 110 1.15 -13.61 12.93
C ARG A 110 2.65 -13.44 13.15
N VAL A 111 3.42 -13.29 12.07
CA VAL A 111 4.87 -13.10 12.14
C VAL A 111 5.18 -11.69 12.66
N ARG A 112 5.84 -11.59 13.83
CA ARG A 112 6.16 -10.30 14.48
C ARG A 112 6.95 -9.33 13.57
N ALA A 113 7.84 -9.85 12.75
CA ALA A 113 8.68 -9.06 11.83
C ALA A 113 7.89 -8.36 10.72
N VAL A 114 6.63 -8.73 10.47
CA VAL A 114 5.79 -8.12 9.43
C VAL A 114 5.52 -6.66 9.69
N ARG A 115 5.44 -6.25 10.96
CA ARG A 115 5.20 -4.86 11.33
C ARG A 115 6.36 -3.96 10.92
N PRO A 116 7.61 -4.17 11.36
CA PRO A 116 8.72 -3.33 10.92
C PRO A 116 8.99 -3.42 9.42
N VAL A 117 8.93 -4.61 8.82
CA VAL A 117 9.15 -4.78 7.36
C VAL A 117 8.05 -4.08 6.56
N GLY A 118 6.80 -4.26 6.95
CA GLY A 118 5.67 -3.59 6.32
C GLY A 118 5.70 -2.07 6.50
N THR A 119 6.13 -1.56 7.66
CA THR A 119 6.33 -0.13 7.87
C THR A 119 7.34 0.46 6.90
N VAL A 120 8.47 -0.23 6.68
CA VAL A 120 9.48 0.23 5.71
C VAL A 120 8.91 0.19 4.29
N ALA A 121 8.33 -0.94 3.88
CA ALA A 121 7.79 -1.10 2.53
C ALA A 121 6.66 -0.10 2.21
N VAL A 122 5.69 0.03 3.12
CA VAL A 122 4.55 0.95 2.97
C VAL A 122 4.98 2.40 3.15
N GLY A 123 5.98 2.67 4.00
CA GLY A 123 6.61 3.98 4.12
C GLY A 123 7.26 4.44 2.83
N LEU A 124 8.00 3.55 2.15
CA LEU A 124 8.54 3.82 0.82
C LEU A 124 7.41 4.10 -0.18
N GLY A 125 6.34 3.29 -0.18
CA GLY A 125 5.16 3.55 -1.01
C GLY A 125 4.52 4.92 -0.75
N LEU A 126 4.37 5.31 0.51
CA LEU A 126 3.87 6.63 0.89
C LEU A 126 4.74 7.77 0.33
N LEU A 127 6.06 7.65 0.48
CA LEU A 127 7.02 8.63 -0.01
C LEU A 127 7.04 8.70 -1.54
N SER A 128 6.98 7.56 -2.23
CA SER A 128 6.85 7.51 -3.69
C SER A 128 5.57 8.20 -4.17
N ALA A 129 4.44 7.95 -3.51
CA ALA A 129 3.18 8.58 -3.86
C ALA A 129 3.24 10.11 -3.62
N ALA A 130 3.77 10.55 -2.48
CA ALA A 130 3.96 11.97 -2.20
C ALA A 130 4.86 12.65 -3.24
N PHE A 131 5.95 12.00 -3.61
CA PHE A 131 6.87 12.47 -4.64
C PHE A 131 6.17 12.63 -5.99
N TRP A 132 5.37 11.65 -6.42
CA TRP A 132 4.63 11.70 -7.68
C TRP A 132 3.52 12.76 -7.70
N MET A 133 2.92 13.08 -6.55
CA MET A 133 1.94 14.17 -6.48
C MET A 133 2.53 15.55 -6.80
N VAL A 134 3.83 15.75 -6.59
CA VAL A 134 4.51 17.01 -6.96
C VAL A 134 4.40 17.25 -8.47
N ASP A 135 4.40 16.18 -9.27
CA ASP A 135 4.21 16.24 -10.72
C ASP A 135 2.73 16.20 -11.13
N GLY A 136 1.78 16.29 -10.19
CA GLY A 136 0.34 16.13 -10.45
C GLY A 136 -0.19 17.09 -11.53
N GLY A 137 0.29 18.34 -11.55
CA GLY A 137 -0.06 19.29 -12.61
C GLY A 137 0.37 18.82 -14.01
N ARG A 138 1.50 18.13 -14.12
CA ARG A 138 1.98 17.54 -15.38
C ARG A 138 1.24 16.27 -15.74
N MET A 139 0.85 15.47 -14.75
CA MET A 139 -0.01 14.31 -14.99
C MET A 139 -1.31 14.79 -15.64
N VAL A 140 -1.98 15.78 -15.06
CA VAL A 140 -3.23 16.35 -15.61
C VAL A 140 -3.03 16.92 -17.02
N ALA A 141 -1.90 17.61 -17.26
CA ALA A 141 -1.58 18.16 -18.57
C ALA A 141 -1.27 17.10 -19.65
N ALA A 142 -0.96 15.86 -19.26
CA ALA A 142 -0.66 14.77 -20.19
C ALA A 142 -1.89 14.21 -20.93
N GLY A 143 -3.10 14.73 -20.65
CA GLY A 143 -4.35 14.34 -21.29
C GLY A 143 -5.26 13.51 -20.39
N GLY A 144 -6.29 12.89 -20.98
CA GLY A 144 -7.41 12.28 -20.23
C GLY A 144 -7.05 11.19 -19.22
N ALA A 145 -5.94 10.47 -19.43
CA ALA A 145 -5.46 9.45 -18.48
C ALA A 145 -4.78 10.07 -17.24
N GLY A 146 -4.26 11.29 -17.36
CA GLY A 146 -3.52 12.00 -16.32
C GLY A 146 -4.24 12.15 -14.98
N PRO A 147 -5.45 12.72 -14.96
CA PRO A 147 -6.26 12.84 -13.75
C PRO A 147 -6.55 11.49 -13.08
N VAL A 148 -6.75 10.44 -13.87
CA VAL A 148 -7.01 9.09 -13.34
C VAL A 148 -5.77 8.53 -12.64
N VAL A 149 -4.59 8.71 -13.22
CA VAL A 149 -3.32 8.32 -12.59
C VAL A 149 -3.09 9.11 -11.31
N LEU A 150 -3.30 10.43 -11.32
CA LEU A 150 -3.19 11.25 -10.11
C LEU A 150 -4.14 10.77 -9.01
N ALA A 151 -5.39 10.46 -9.34
CA ALA A 151 -6.35 9.90 -8.37
C ALA A 151 -5.87 8.56 -7.79
N ALA A 152 -5.27 7.70 -8.61
CA ALA A 152 -4.69 6.43 -8.15
C ALA A 152 -3.48 6.66 -7.21
N VAL A 153 -2.62 7.64 -7.50
CA VAL A 153 -1.49 8.03 -6.63
C VAL A 153 -1.99 8.60 -5.30
N VAL A 154 -3.05 9.42 -5.30
CA VAL A 154 -3.70 9.92 -4.08
C VAL A 154 -4.30 8.79 -3.26
N ALA A 155 -5.00 7.86 -3.90
CA ALA A 155 -5.56 6.69 -3.23
C ALA A 155 -4.45 5.81 -2.61
N MET A 156 -3.34 5.61 -3.34
CA MET A 156 -2.15 4.91 -2.84
C MET A 156 -1.59 5.61 -1.59
N PHE A 157 -1.39 6.93 -1.62
CA PHE A 157 -0.89 7.69 -0.47
C PHE A 157 -1.78 7.53 0.76
N VAL A 158 -3.10 7.73 0.59
CA VAL A 158 -4.06 7.58 1.68
C VAL A 158 -4.07 6.15 2.23
N ALA A 159 -4.06 5.15 1.35
CA ALA A 159 -4.03 3.74 1.77
C ALA A 159 -2.74 3.38 2.51
N CYS A 160 -1.58 3.89 2.07
CA CYS A 160 -0.31 3.74 2.78
C CYS A 160 -0.36 4.39 4.17
N ALA A 161 -0.88 5.60 4.28
CA ALA A 161 -1.01 6.31 5.55
C ALA A 161 -1.95 5.58 6.53
N VAL A 162 -3.11 5.14 6.06
CA VAL A 162 -4.07 4.36 6.86
C VAL A 162 -3.47 3.03 7.31
N TRP A 163 -2.73 2.34 6.43
CA TRP A 163 -2.04 1.11 6.78
C TRP A 163 -1.00 1.35 7.88
N LEU A 164 -0.15 2.38 7.73
CA LEU A 164 0.86 2.74 8.72
C LEU A 164 0.25 3.08 10.08
N LEU A 165 -0.82 3.87 10.09
CA LEU A 165 -1.56 4.16 11.33
C LEU A 165 -2.08 2.87 11.97
N THR A 166 -2.75 2.03 11.18
CA THR A 166 -3.40 0.80 11.67
C THR A 166 -2.37 -0.21 12.19
N ALA A 167 -1.23 -0.34 11.53
CA ALA A 167 -0.15 -1.24 11.93
C ALA A 167 0.49 -0.86 13.27
N HIS A 168 0.35 0.40 13.71
CA HIS A 168 0.90 0.91 14.96
C HIS A 168 -0.15 1.10 16.07
N LEU A 169 -1.44 0.91 15.79
CA LEU A 169 -2.47 0.88 16.83
C LEU A 169 -2.19 -0.21 17.85
N ARG A 170 -2.35 0.10 19.15
CA ARG A 170 -2.14 -0.86 20.25
C ARG A 170 -2.89 -2.17 20.03
N ALA A 171 -4.17 -2.09 19.69
CA ALA A 171 -5.00 -3.26 19.39
C ALA A 171 -4.41 -4.17 18.30
N THR A 172 -3.71 -3.62 17.31
CA THR A 172 -3.01 -4.42 16.29
C THR A 172 -1.74 -5.04 16.86
N ARG A 173 -0.98 -4.31 17.69
CA ARG A 173 0.24 -4.83 18.34
C ARG A 173 -0.11 -6.02 19.22
N ASP A 174 -1.09 -5.83 20.10
CA ASP A 174 -1.53 -6.82 21.08
C ASP A 174 -2.04 -8.08 20.35
N ALA A 175 -2.76 -7.93 19.23
CA ALA A 175 -3.22 -9.04 18.43
C ALA A 175 -2.11 -9.93 17.81
N PHE A 176 -0.90 -9.39 17.62
CA PHE A 176 0.28 -10.17 17.21
C PHE A 176 0.97 -10.87 18.37
N ASP A 177 0.82 -10.37 19.59
CA ASP A 177 1.50 -10.88 20.78
C ASP A 177 0.69 -11.95 21.53
N GLY A 178 -0.63 -12.05 21.29
CA GLY A 178 -1.50 -13.09 21.82
C GLY A 178 -2.30 -12.64 23.03
#